data_AF-A0A486NTC9-F1
#
_entry.id   AF-A0A486NTC9-F1
#
_cell.length_a   1.000
_cell.length_b   1.000
_cell.length_c   1.000
_cell.angle_alpha   90.00
_cell.angle_beta   90.00
_cell.angle_gamma   90.00
#
_symmetry.space_group_name_H-M   'P 1'
#
loop_
_entity.id
_entity.type
_entity.pdbx_description
1 polymer ?
#
loop_
_entity_poly.entity_id
_entity_poly.type
_entity_poly.pdbx_seq_one_letter_code
_entity_poly.pdbx_strand_id
1 'polypeptide(L)'
;MIISPPFIRPRNEGECDASWVERMIPTDLNRDFPVNRSGSWHGGVHVLHTDNPDEGYNRIEFVRAIADGEVVSFRAPSNTERRDAFPLNINGRTDDGYILLKHKTEIGESCSVVYYSLYMHLRDRLSPAIREGGKVWRKDRIGQNGMVDENNAFHFQIFCDNENMLKLTGRMLPELDVTRDGRTDTVYGDIHFYLPAGTRFYESVADAASADTDRLNLVHTSAEALFVSMTFEKGDCSMITRRQNITIGAHFDTVGEPLVNIDANQIDDIRRLGLKYEYNLYWTAKRLYPQNPSAGFELLRFGRIISTEYETLIPAIAPLWRTVNFPGGSGLVNLASSDIKKFSDADFPHWTGWRMVDDDMDNNSQCNSAFITGLQESGNLSDLSSRLVCHFPLEWNADTFEQRYSWLKNNNDDTQAMSDEDYERLKSHVLALCFDTGTLGTGRLWHFHPVAFITHFRRCCWLSKSELKQIVPRNLLRMAGQNDYRWEAIIYRDGVGSLADNIRTHINRAMQKHLITTPLRLACFLGNGIQETGWLGTMEEGYRYTERDPRTHQIVRRALLNKSDFG
;
A
#
# COMPACT_ATOMS: atom_id res chain seq x y z
N MET A 1 -5.94 -0.02 -0.48
CA MET A 1 -6.50 1.24 0.04
C MET A 1 -6.66 2.22 -1.10
N ILE A 2 -7.66 3.10 -1.04
CA ILE A 2 -7.66 4.27 -1.91
C ILE A 2 -6.82 5.39 -1.27
N ILE A 3 -5.56 5.53 -1.72
CA ILE A 3 -4.62 6.52 -1.21
C ILE A 3 -3.86 7.22 -2.35
N SER A 4 -3.47 8.48 -2.16
CA SER A 4 -2.70 9.28 -3.12
C SER A 4 -1.68 10.18 -2.43
N PRO A 5 -0.63 10.62 -3.15
CA PRO A 5 0.28 11.65 -2.67
C PRO A 5 -0.43 12.99 -2.38
N PRO A 6 0.15 13.85 -1.53
CA PRO A 6 -0.36 15.17 -1.20
C PRO A 6 -0.32 16.16 -2.38
N PHE A 7 0.63 16.00 -3.31
CA PHE A 7 0.62 16.69 -4.60
C PHE A 7 0.16 15.76 -5.73
N ILE A 8 -0.45 16.32 -6.77
CA ILE A 8 -1.04 15.54 -7.85
C ILE A 8 -0.84 16.27 -9.17
N ARG A 9 0.14 15.80 -9.94
CA ARG A 9 0.47 16.27 -11.29
C ARG A 9 0.25 15.14 -12.30
N PRO A 10 0.05 15.46 -13.59
CA PRO A 10 -0.05 14.44 -14.63
C PRO A 10 1.13 13.48 -14.63
N ARG A 11 0.89 12.24 -15.03
CA ARG A 11 1.96 11.26 -15.26
C ARG A 11 2.74 11.60 -16.51
N ASN A 12 4.04 11.34 -16.48
CA ASN A 12 4.86 11.35 -17.68
C ASN A 12 4.55 10.08 -18.51
N GLU A 13 4.80 10.13 -19.81
CA GLU A 13 4.64 8.95 -20.67
C GLU A 13 5.57 7.82 -20.20
N GLY A 14 5.02 6.61 -20.06
CA GLY A 14 5.77 5.44 -19.58
C GLY A 14 6.10 5.41 -18.08
N GLU A 15 5.76 6.45 -17.30
CA GLU A 15 6.08 6.54 -15.87
C GLU A 15 5.32 5.48 -15.05
N CYS A 16 6.06 4.66 -14.28
CA CYS A 16 5.47 3.66 -13.40
C CYS A 16 4.77 4.30 -12.18
N ASP A 17 4.00 3.52 -11.43
CA ASP A 17 3.27 4.05 -10.26
C ASP A 17 4.19 4.59 -9.17
N ALA A 18 5.27 3.85 -8.85
CA ALA A 18 6.21 4.21 -7.81
C ALA A 18 6.96 5.53 -8.13
N SER A 19 7.54 5.65 -9.33
CA SER A 19 8.23 6.88 -9.74
C SER A 19 7.30 8.10 -9.77
N TRP A 20 6.03 7.91 -10.13
CA TRP A 20 5.04 8.98 -10.05
C TRP A 20 4.81 9.41 -8.59
N VAL A 21 4.65 8.47 -7.64
CA VAL A 21 4.46 8.78 -6.22
C VAL A 21 5.65 9.54 -5.65
N GLU A 22 6.87 9.09 -5.94
CA GLU A 22 8.12 9.74 -5.52
C GLU A 22 8.20 11.18 -6.02
N ARG A 23 7.91 11.42 -7.30
CA ARG A 23 7.88 12.78 -7.87
C ARG A 23 6.81 13.69 -7.23
N MET A 24 5.74 13.13 -6.70
CA MET A 24 4.69 13.89 -5.99
C MET A 24 5.05 14.20 -4.54
N ILE A 25 6.14 13.64 -4.02
CA ILE A 25 6.63 13.87 -2.65
C ILE A 25 8.16 14.08 -2.75
N PRO A 26 8.62 15.20 -3.33
CA PRO A 26 10.05 15.49 -3.43
C PRO A 26 10.63 15.76 -2.04
N THR A 27 11.18 14.71 -1.41
CA THR A 27 11.74 14.79 -0.06
C THR A 27 13.04 15.59 -0.03
N ASP A 28 13.21 16.45 0.98
CA ASP A 28 14.51 16.99 1.35
C ASP A 28 15.36 15.90 2.00
N LEU A 29 16.39 15.43 1.28
CA LEU A 29 17.32 14.39 1.74
C LEU A 29 18.03 14.73 3.05
N ASN A 30 18.05 16.00 3.46
CA ASN A 30 18.67 16.45 4.70
C ASN A 30 17.73 16.39 5.91
N ARG A 31 16.43 16.19 5.66
CA ARG A 31 15.34 16.16 6.63
C ARG A 31 14.39 15.02 6.30
N ASP A 32 15.00 13.86 6.05
CA ASP A 32 14.32 12.63 5.69
C ASP A 32 14.06 11.77 6.94
N PHE A 33 13.27 10.72 6.77
CA PHE A 33 13.03 9.67 7.75
C PHE A 33 14.20 8.64 7.73
N PRO A 34 14.57 8.00 8.85
CA PRO A 34 14.00 8.15 10.20
C PRO A 34 14.83 9.02 11.15
N VAL A 35 15.97 9.57 10.70
CA VAL A 35 16.89 10.32 11.57
C VAL A 35 17.32 11.60 10.88
N ASN A 36 17.31 12.71 11.62
CA ASN A 36 17.81 13.99 11.13
C ASN A 36 19.35 14.09 11.20
N ARG A 37 19.93 15.16 10.66
CA ARG A 37 21.40 15.38 10.68
C ARG A 37 22.03 15.42 12.08
N SER A 38 21.24 15.67 13.12
CA SER A 38 21.68 15.73 14.51
C SER A 38 21.53 14.40 15.25
N GLY A 39 21.24 13.30 14.55
CA GLY A 39 21.12 11.97 15.16
C GLY A 39 19.84 11.78 15.97
N SER A 40 18.82 12.63 15.80
CA SER A 40 17.52 12.49 16.46
C SER A 40 16.48 11.87 15.55
N TRP A 41 15.56 11.11 16.13
CA TRP A 41 14.41 10.54 15.41
C TRP A 41 13.61 11.63 14.69
N HIS A 42 13.22 11.34 13.46
CA HIS A 42 12.44 12.21 12.60
C HIS A 42 11.27 11.42 12.02
N GLY A 43 10.04 11.78 12.42
CA GLY A 43 8.83 10.99 12.18
C GLY A 43 8.22 11.07 10.79
N GLY A 44 8.78 11.89 9.90
CA GLY A 44 8.23 12.13 8.58
C GLY A 44 9.30 12.61 7.62
N VAL A 45 8.87 13.40 6.64
CA VAL A 45 9.73 13.99 5.62
C VAL A 45 9.36 15.44 5.43
N HIS A 46 10.35 16.27 5.12
CA HIS A 46 10.08 17.60 4.58
C HIS A 46 9.88 17.48 3.07
N VAL A 47 8.70 17.86 2.59
CA VAL A 47 8.35 17.84 1.17
C VAL A 47 8.66 19.20 0.59
N LEU A 48 9.65 19.25 -0.30
CA LEU A 48 10.06 20.46 -0.99
C LEU A 48 9.00 20.91 -1.99
N HIS A 49 8.95 22.20 -2.24
CA HIS A 49 8.12 22.75 -3.30
C HIS A 49 8.82 23.92 -3.95
N THR A 50 8.77 23.99 -5.28
CA THR A 50 9.08 25.20 -6.03
C THR A 50 7.76 25.78 -6.54
N ASP A 51 7.20 26.79 -5.86
CA ASP A 51 6.23 27.66 -6.52
C ASP A 51 7.05 28.42 -7.58
N ASN A 52 7.20 27.85 -8.77
CA ASN A 52 7.98 28.46 -9.86
C ASN A 52 7.03 28.97 -10.95
N PRO A 53 6.72 30.28 -10.99
CA PRO A 53 5.93 30.88 -12.06
C PRO A 53 6.55 30.66 -13.45
N ASP A 54 7.87 30.51 -13.54
CA ASP A 54 8.61 30.42 -14.80
C ASP A 54 8.54 29.02 -15.45
N GLU A 55 8.15 27.99 -14.69
CA GLU A 55 7.92 26.61 -15.20
C GLU A 55 6.48 26.38 -15.70
N GLY A 56 5.69 27.46 -15.84
CA GLY A 56 4.32 27.36 -16.34
C GLY A 56 3.31 26.88 -15.30
N TYR A 57 3.70 26.76 -14.03
CA TYR A 57 2.79 26.56 -12.90
C TYR A 57 2.06 27.87 -12.56
N ASN A 58 1.19 28.33 -13.46
CA ASN A 58 0.35 29.52 -13.28
C ASN A 58 -0.72 29.40 -12.16
N ARG A 59 -0.59 28.42 -11.26
CA ARG A 59 -1.52 28.14 -10.17
C ARG A 59 -0.75 27.63 -8.97
N ILE A 60 -0.96 28.29 -7.82
CA ILE A 60 -0.58 27.80 -6.49
C ILE A 60 -0.97 26.32 -6.39
N GLU A 61 0.00 25.45 -6.16
CA GLU A 61 -0.29 24.04 -5.90
C GLU A 61 -0.76 23.90 -4.44
N PHE A 62 -1.88 23.20 -4.28
CA PHE A 62 -2.45 22.97 -2.95
C PHE A 62 -2.02 21.60 -2.45
N VAL A 63 -1.71 21.53 -1.16
CA VAL A 63 -1.57 20.26 -0.43
C VAL A 63 -2.95 19.62 -0.36
N ARG A 64 -3.01 18.31 -0.61
CA ARG A 64 -4.25 17.53 -0.65
C ARG A 64 -4.27 16.41 0.38
N ALA A 65 -5.48 16.07 0.83
CA ALA A 65 -5.69 14.90 1.69
C ALA A 65 -5.27 13.61 0.96
N ILE A 66 -4.44 12.79 1.60
CA ILE A 66 -3.91 11.55 1.00
C ILE A 66 -4.96 10.44 0.91
N ALA A 67 -5.97 10.47 1.79
CA ALA A 67 -7.07 9.53 1.89
C ALA A 67 -8.28 10.24 2.53
N ASP A 68 -9.44 9.60 2.47
CA ASP A 68 -10.62 10.06 3.22
C ASP A 68 -10.30 10.08 4.72
N GLY A 69 -10.77 11.10 5.41
CA GLY A 69 -10.43 11.28 6.81
C GLY A 69 -11.32 12.25 7.56
N GLU A 70 -11.07 12.29 8.86
CA GLU A 70 -11.65 13.23 9.80
C GLU A 70 -10.57 14.12 10.38
N VAL A 71 -10.85 15.42 10.46
CA VAL A 71 -9.97 16.41 11.07
C VAL A 71 -10.03 16.24 12.59
N VAL A 72 -8.93 15.79 13.18
CA VAL A 72 -8.81 15.57 14.63
C VAL A 72 -8.29 16.83 15.32
N SER A 73 -7.31 17.50 14.70
CA SER A 73 -6.68 18.69 15.26
C SER A 73 -6.12 19.55 14.12
N PHE A 74 -6.10 20.86 14.30
CA PHE A 74 -5.55 21.80 13.32
C PHE A 74 -5.20 23.14 13.96
N ARG A 75 -4.30 23.89 13.34
CA ARG A 75 -4.01 25.29 13.66
C ARG A 75 -4.03 26.09 12.38
N ALA A 76 -4.83 27.17 12.38
CA ALA A 76 -4.77 28.14 11.31
C ALA A 76 -3.37 28.78 11.28
N PRO A 77 -2.74 28.93 10.09
CA PRO A 77 -1.43 29.56 9.96
C PRO A 77 -1.40 30.95 10.59
N SER A 78 -0.33 31.26 11.30
CA SER A 78 -0.04 32.60 11.78
C SER A 78 0.25 33.56 10.62
N ASN A 79 0.15 34.87 10.88
CA ASN A 79 0.50 35.89 9.89
C ASN A 79 2.03 35.95 9.66
N THR A 80 2.45 36.64 8.60
CA THR A 80 3.87 36.76 8.24
C THR A 80 4.69 37.47 9.32
N GLU A 81 4.09 38.42 10.07
CA GLU A 81 4.79 39.10 11.18
C GLU A 81 5.22 38.10 12.26
N ARG A 82 4.36 37.15 12.62
CA ARG A 82 4.68 36.10 13.58
C ARG A 82 5.61 35.04 12.99
N ARG A 83 5.45 34.68 11.72
CA ARG A 83 6.36 33.77 11.00
C ARG A 83 7.80 34.30 10.95
N ASP A 84 7.93 35.61 10.73
CA ASP A 84 9.22 36.29 10.53
C ASP A 84 9.87 36.71 11.87
N ALA A 85 9.26 36.36 13.00
CA ALA A 85 9.72 36.70 14.34
C ALA A 85 10.01 35.46 15.19
N PHE A 86 10.78 35.66 16.26
CA PHE A 86 11.03 34.63 17.27
C PHE A 86 9.68 34.26 17.94
N PRO A 87 9.41 32.96 18.20
CA PRO A 87 10.34 31.84 18.10
C PRO A 87 10.30 31.07 16.77
N LEU A 88 9.42 31.41 15.83
CA LEU A 88 9.26 30.65 14.59
C LEU A 88 10.45 30.82 13.63
N ASN A 89 11.11 31.98 13.66
CA ASN A 89 12.21 32.29 12.73
C ASN A 89 13.61 31.82 13.21
N ILE A 90 13.72 30.90 14.18
CA ILE A 90 15.01 30.59 14.84
C ILE A 90 16.11 30.16 13.86
N ASN A 91 15.76 29.35 12.85
CA ASN A 91 16.65 28.86 11.79
C ASN A 91 16.28 29.44 10.41
N GLY A 92 15.38 30.43 10.38
CA GLY A 92 14.71 30.89 9.18
C GLY A 92 13.20 30.93 9.31
N ARG A 93 12.53 31.67 8.43
CA ARG A 93 11.07 31.78 8.33
C ARG A 93 10.44 30.40 8.28
N THR A 94 9.57 30.14 9.26
CA THR A 94 8.87 28.85 9.41
C THR A 94 7.40 29.09 9.72
N ASP A 95 6.51 28.57 8.88
CA ASP A 95 5.07 28.63 9.10
C ASP A 95 4.64 27.62 10.18
N ASP A 96 3.56 27.90 10.90
CA ASP A 96 3.09 27.08 12.02
C ASP A 96 1.73 26.42 11.76
N GLY A 97 1.10 26.64 10.61
CA GLY A 97 -0.16 25.99 10.29
C GLY A 97 -0.02 24.47 10.21
N TYR A 98 -0.97 23.72 10.77
CA TYR A 98 -0.97 22.26 10.66
C TYR A 98 -2.38 21.67 10.57
N ILE A 99 -2.43 20.44 10.07
CA ILE A 99 -3.63 19.60 10.02
C ILE A 99 -3.25 18.18 10.42
N LEU A 100 -3.98 17.62 11.39
CA LEU A 100 -3.95 16.20 11.74
C LEU A 100 -5.23 15.53 11.27
N LEU A 101 -5.09 14.56 10.36
CA LEU A 101 -6.19 13.75 9.87
C LEU A 101 -6.13 12.34 10.45
N LYS A 102 -7.29 11.82 10.86
CA LYS A 102 -7.52 10.42 11.19
C LYS A 102 -8.17 9.72 10.01
N HIS A 103 -7.57 8.62 9.58
CA HIS A 103 -8.06 7.77 8.51
C HIS A 103 -8.61 6.48 9.09
N LYS A 104 -9.72 6.01 8.52
CA LYS A 104 -10.27 4.67 8.81
C LYS A 104 -10.59 4.00 7.49
N THR A 105 -10.04 2.82 7.28
CA THR A 105 -10.27 2.03 6.07
C THR A 105 -10.23 0.54 6.38
N GLU A 106 -10.35 -0.28 5.34
CA GLU A 106 -10.22 -1.73 5.40
C GLU A 106 -9.14 -2.16 4.39
N ILE A 107 -8.30 -3.09 4.78
CA ILE A 107 -7.20 -3.60 3.93
C ILE A 107 -7.38 -5.06 3.52
N GLY A 108 -8.31 -5.74 4.17
CA GLY A 108 -8.60 -7.16 4.01
C GLY A 108 -9.93 -7.50 4.67
N GLU A 109 -10.26 -8.78 4.64
CA GLU A 109 -11.43 -9.32 5.30
C GLU A 109 -11.34 -9.14 6.81
N SER A 110 -12.33 -8.46 7.39
CA SER A 110 -12.36 -8.15 8.82
C SER A 110 -11.15 -7.37 9.35
N CYS A 111 -10.33 -6.78 8.46
CA CYS A 111 -9.14 -6.03 8.82
C CYS A 111 -9.36 -4.53 8.60
N SER A 112 -9.98 -3.88 9.60
CA SER A 112 -10.16 -2.43 9.64
C SER A 112 -9.03 -1.76 10.40
N VAL A 113 -8.42 -0.76 9.77
CA VAL A 113 -7.24 -0.06 10.27
C VAL A 113 -7.51 1.42 10.45
N VAL A 114 -6.84 2.00 11.45
CA VAL A 114 -6.78 3.43 11.72
C VAL A 114 -5.33 3.86 11.65
N TYR A 115 -5.08 4.96 10.94
CA TYR A 115 -3.78 5.61 10.88
C TYR A 115 -3.98 7.11 10.78
N TYR A 116 -2.91 7.87 10.99
CA TYR A 116 -2.94 9.32 11.01
C TYR A 116 -1.98 9.87 9.97
N SER A 117 -2.35 11.00 9.37
CA SER A 117 -1.45 11.82 8.58
C SER A 117 -1.39 13.23 9.14
N LEU A 118 -0.19 13.74 9.32
CA LEU A 118 0.10 15.07 9.84
C LEU A 118 0.76 15.90 8.75
N TYR A 119 0.23 17.10 8.53
CA TYR A 119 0.74 18.11 7.60
C TYR A 119 1.08 19.34 8.42
N MET A 120 2.33 19.78 8.44
CA MET A 120 2.75 20.99 9.19
C MET A 120 3.46 21.99 8.30
N HIS A 121 3.64 23.20 8.83
CA HIS A 121 4.22 24.33 8.11
C HIS A 121 3.38 24.76 6.90
N LEU A 122 2.05 24.71 7.05
CA LEU A 122 1.12 25.24 6.07
C LEU A 122 0.98 26.76 6.25
N ARG A 123 0.82 27.49 5.14
CA ARG A 123 0.67 28.96 5.15
C ARG A 123 -0.74 29.43 4.81
N ASP A 124 -0.95 30.73 5.03
CA ASP A 124 -2.15 31.49 4.66
C ASP A 124 -3.45 30.92 5.23
N ARG A 125 -4.24 30.22 4.38
CA ARG A 125 -5.57 29.73 4.73
C ARG A 125 -5.68 28.25 4.45
N LEU A 126 -6.18 27.54 5.45
CA LEU A 126 -6.63 26.16 5.30
C LEU A 126 -7.99 26.13 4.57
N SER A 127 -8.32 24.98 4.01
CA SER A 127 -9.63 24.75 3.39
C SER A 127 -10.76 24.94 4.41
N PRO A 128 -11.94 25.51 4.04
CA PRO A 128 -13.09 25.61 4.94
C PRO A 128 -13.61 24.27 5.47
N ALA A 129 -13.25 23.16 4.82
CA ALA A 129 -13.54 21.81 5.31
C ALA A 129 -12.73 21.45 6.57
N ILE A 130 -11.62 22.16 6.83
CA ILE A 130 -10.77 21.98 8.01
C ILE A 130 -11.40 22.71 9.19
N ARG A 131 -12.12 21.93 9.99
CA ARG A 131 -12.78 22.31 11.24
C ARG A 131 -12.89 21.08 12.12
N GLU A 132 -13.12 21.25 13.41
CA GLU A 132 -13.25 20.13 14.36
C GLU A 132 -14.29 19.10 13.88
N GLY A 133 -13.89 17.82 13.79
CA GLY A 133 -14.73 16.73 13.28
C GLY A 133 -15.07 16.81 11.79
N GLY A 134 -14.47 17.77 11.06
CA GLY A 134 -14.67 17.99 9.64
C GLY A 134 -14.27 16.76 8.83
N LYS A 135 -15.05 16.44 7.79
CA LYS A 135 -14.74 15.35 6.86
C LYS A 135 -14.01 15.92 5.65
N VAL A 136 -12.93 15.25 5.28
CA VAL A 136 -12.19 15.51 4.04
C VAL A 136 -12.16 14.24 3.21
N TRP A 137 -12.29 14.42 1.91
CA TRP A 137 -12.18 13.32 0.95
C TRP A 137 -10.81 13.33 0.32
N ARG A 138 -10.35 12.16 -0.08
CA ARG A 138 -9.08 12.00 -0.76
C ARG A 138 -8.99 12.94 -1.96
N LYS A 139 -7.84 13.60 -2.09
CA LYS A 139 -7.53 14.66 -3.07
C LYS A 139 -8.20 16.00 -2.83
N ASP A 140 -9.02 16.17 -1.79
CA ASP A 140 -9.49 17.51 -1.42
C ASP A 140 -8.31 18.41 -1.11
N ARG A 141 -8.42 19.68 -1.50
CA ARG A 141 -7.45 20.70 -1.09
C ARG A 141 -7.63 20.94 0.40
N ILE A 142 -6.54 20.86 1.16
CA ILE A 142 -6.55 21.03 2.62
C ILE A 142 -5.80 22.28 3.08
N GLY A 143 -4.76 22.68 2.35
CA GLY A 143 -3.98 23.88 2.66
C GLY A 143 -2.96 24.21 1.57
N GLN A 144 -2.12 25.20 1.83
CA GLN A 144 -1.02 25.61 0.97
C GLN A 144 0.32 25.28 1.62
N ASN A 145 1.29 24.92 0.79
CA ASN A 145 2.67 24.75 1.22
C ASN A 145 3.22 26.06 1.80
N GLY A 146 3.86 26.00 2.97
CA GLY A 146 4.49 27.15 3.61
C GLY A 146 6.01 27.09 3.53
N MET A 147 6.65 27.59 4.58
CA MET A 147 8.11 27.60 4.72
C MET A 147 8.56 26.79 5.93
N VAL A 148 9.72 26.16 5.78
CA VAL A 148 10.52 25.56 6.85
C VAL A 148 11.94 26.07 6.72
N ASP A 149 12.41 26.81 7.73
CA ASP A 149 13.79 27.31 7.81
C ASP A 149 14.22 28.00 6.48
N GLU A 150 13.44 28.98 6.03
CA GLU A 150 13.58 29.71 4.74
C GLU A 150 13.27 28.91 3.47
N ASN A 151 13.06 27.59 3.54
CA ASN A 151 12.81 26.77 2.37
C ASN A 151 11.31 26.62 2.13
N ASN A 152 10.88 26.71 0.88
CA ASN A 152 9.48 26.47 0.51
C ASN A 152 9.20 24.95 0.63
N ALA A 153 8.60 24.55 1.73
CA ALA A 153 8.40 23.16 2.11
C ALA A 153 7.31 23.00 3.18
N PHE A 154 6.88 21.77 3.40
CA PHE A 154 5.99 21.40 4.49
C PHE A 154 6.42 20.06 5.10
N HIS A 155 6.18 19.84 6.39
CA HIS A 155 6.45 18.55 7.03
C HIS A 155 5.27 17.61 6.82
N PHE A 156 5.55 16.37 6.43
CA PHE A 156 4.55 15.34 6.18
C PHE A 156 4.91 14.04 6.88
N GLN A 157 3.97 13.50 7.65
CA GLN A 157 4.22 12.36 8.52
C GLN A 157 3.01 11.43 8.56
N ILE A 158 3.27 10.10 8.56
CA ILE A 158 2.25 9.04 8.65
C ILE A 158 2.61 8.10 9.79
N PHE A 159 1.64 7.84 10.68
CA PHE A 159 1.88 7.02 11.86
C PHE A 159 0.62 6.32 12.38
N CYS A 160 0.82 5.33 13.24
CA CYS A 160 -0.26 4.61 13.93
C CYS A 160 0.20 4.06 15.30
N ASP A 161 -0.77 3.60 16.09
CA ASP A 161 -0.52 2.91 17.37
C ASP A 161 -0.18 1.42 17.17
N ASN A 162 0.16 0.73 18.27
CA ASN A 162 0.50 -0.70 18.26
C ASN A 162 -0.63 -1.60 17.72
N GLU A 163 -1.88 -1.29 18.06
CA GLU A 163 -3.04 -2.08 17.62
C GLU A 163 -3.14 -2.04 16.10
N ASN A 164 -3.02 -0.85 15.51
CA ASN A 164 -3.15 -0.67 14.07
C ASN A 164 -1.87 -1.08 13.33
N MET A 165 -0.69 -0.96 13.93
CA MET A 165 0.54 -1.51 13.37
C MET A 165 0.44 -3.01 13.15
N LEU A 166 -0.05 -3.74 14.17
CA LEU A 166 -0.26 -5.18 14.08
C LEU A 166 -1.27 -5.55 12.98
N LYS A 167 -2.35 -4.78 12.82
CA LYS A 167 -3.33 -4.99 11.74
C LYS A 167 -2.76 -4.68 10.36
N LEU A 168 -2.01 -3.59 10.22
CA LEU A 168 -1.42 -3.16 8.94
C LEU A 168 -0.42 -4.19 8.43
N THR A 169 0.49 -4.65 9.29
CA THR A 169 1.67 -5.41 8.88
C THR A 169 1.64 -6.89 9.26
N GLY A 170 0.71 -7.30 10.13
CA GLY A 170 0.62 -8.66 10.68
C GLY A 170 1.66 -8.97 11.75
N ARG A 171 2.56 -8.04 12.11
CA ARG A 171 3.60 -8.26 13.13
C ARG A 171 4.07 -6.96 13.80
N MET A 172 4.84 -7.12 14.88
CA MET A 172 5.64 -6.04 15.47
C MET A 172 7.14 -6.42 15.56
N LEU A 173 7.47 -7.68 15.25
CA LEU A 173 8.86 -8.14 15.24
C LEU A 173 9.61 -7.62 14.00
N PRO A 174 10.95 -7.43 14.08
CA PRO A 174 11.74 -6.88 12.99
C PRO A 174 11.56 -7.62 11.66
N GLU A 175 11.56 -8.94 11.73
CA GLU A 175 11.48 -9.84 10.59
C GLU A 175 10.19 -10.67 10.61
N LEU A 176 9.82 -11.17 9.44
CA LEU A 176 8.62 -11.97 9.24
C LEU A 176 8.87 -13.41 9.71
N ASP A 177 7.90 -14.02 10.37
CA ASP A 177 7.96 -15.44 10.74
C ASP A 177 7.86 -16.32 9.50
N VAL A 178 8.99 -16.93 9.12
CA VAL A 178 9.12 -17.82 7.95
C VAL A 178 8.84 -19.29 8.28
N THR A 179 8.42 -19.62 9.50
CA THR A 179 8.06 -21.00 9.88
C THR A 179 6.65 -21.39 9.43
N ARG A 180 5.84 -20.38 9.09
CA ARG A 180 4.46 -20.55 8.68
C ARG A 180 4.11 -19.67 7.50
N ASP A 181 2.99 -20.03 6.91
CA ASP A 181 2.33 -19.30 5.86
C ASP A 181 1.81 -17.94 6.36
N GLY A 182 1.83 -16.93 5.48
CA GLY A 182 1.35 -15.57 5.77
C GLY A 182 -0.18 -15.47 5.91
N ARG A 183 -0.66 -14.24 6.08
CA ARG A 183 -2.09 -13.93 6.31
C ARG A 183 -3.02 -14.42 5.21
N THR A 184 -4.24 -14.76 5.58
CA THR A 184 -5.33 -15.15 4.64
C THR A 184 -6.48 -14.16 4.65
N ASP A 185 -6.64 -13.41 5.74
CA ASP A 185 -7.61 -12.32 5.89
C ASP A 185 -7.22 -11.10 5.04
N THR A 186 -5.92 -10.83 4.91
CA THR A 186 -5.39 -9.71 4.16
C THR A 186 -4.34 -10.19 3.16
N VAL A 187 -4.71 -10.25 1.87
CA VAL A 187 -3.83 -10.72 0.78
C VAL A 187 -3.95 -9.76 -0.40
N TYR A 188 -2.84 -9.15 -0.81
CA TYR A 188 -2.79 -8.25 -1.96
C TYR A 188 -1.38 -8.14 -2.54
N GLY A 189 -1.26 -7.55 -3.72
CA GLY A 189 0.02 -7.23 -4.34
C GLY A 189 0.77 -8.47 -4.86
N ASP A 190 2.09 -8.43 -4.75
CA ASP A 190 2.97 -9.54 -5.09
C ASP A 190 2.80 -10.70 -4.12
N ILE A 191 3.10 -11.90 -4.60
CA ILE A 191 3.13 -13.12 -3.79
C ILE A 191 4.57 -13.56 -3.63
N HIS A 192 4.93 -13.93 -2.40
CA HIS A 192 6.28 -14.26 -2.05
C HIS A 192 6.39 -15.68 -1.50
N PHE A 193 7.53 -16.30 -1.73
CA PHE A 193 7.81 -17.67 -1.32
C PHE A 193 9.13 -17.71 -0.56
N TYR A 194 9.09 -18.32 0.63
CA TYR A 194 10.28 -18.73 1.36
C TYR A 194 10.62 -20.17 1.00
N LEU A 195 11.79 -20.38 0.39
CA LEU A 195 12.34 -21.69 0.06
C LEU A 195 13.45 -21.98 1.08
N PRO A 196 13.30 -22.98 1.98
CA PRO A 196 14.34 -23.30 2.95
C PRO A 196 15.61 -23.85 2.28
N ALA A 197 16.72 -23.82 3.01
CA ALA A 197 17.90 -24.59 2.61
C ALA A 197 17.54 -26.07 2.44
N GLY A 198 18.13 -26.73 1.45
CA GLY A 198 17.79 -28.10 1.04
C GLY A 198 16.69 -28.19 -0.02
N THR A 199 16.18 -27.05 -0.53
CA THR A 199 15.17 -27.06 -1.59
C THR A 199 15.76 -27.63 -2.88
N ARG A 200 15.07 -28.61 -3.47
CA ARG A 200 15.49 -29.32 -4.68
C ARG A 200 14.94 -28.67 -5.95
N PHE A 201 15.79 -28.52 -6.96
CA PHE A 201 15.45 -27.94 -8.27
C PHE A 201 15.67 -28.95 -9.37
N TYR A 202 14.75 -29.00 -10.32
CA TYR A 202 14.71 -30.01 -11.38
C TYR A 202 14.84 -29.39 -12.77
N GLU A 203 15.42 -30.14 -13.71
CA GLU A 203 15.64 -29.66 -15.09
C GLU A 203 14.32 -29.46 -15.85
N SER A 204 13.42 -30.43 -15.76
CA SER A 204 12.12 -30.44 -16.45
C SER A 204 11.12 -31.30 -15.69
N VAL A 205 9.82 -31.03 -15.89
CA VAL A 205 8.71 -31.80 -15.32
C VAL A 205 7.81 -32.25 -16.46
N ALA A 206 7.80 -33.56 -16.75
CA ALA A 206 7.03 -34.12 -17.86
C ALA A 206 5.51 -34.12 -17.59
N ASP A 207 5.11 -34.41 -16.34
CA ASP A 207 3.72 -34.34 -15.88
C ASP A 207 3.57 -33.24 -14.83
N ALA A 208 3.15 -32.06 -15.28
CA ALA A 208 2.95 -30.90 -14.42
C ALA A 208 1.77 -31.05 -13.44
N ALA A 209 0.94 -32.09 -13.55
CA ALA A 209 -0.13 -32.39 -12.60
C ALA A 209 0.33 -33.31 -11.45
N SER A 210 1.51 -33.95 -11.58
CA SER A 210 2.08 -34.82 -10.56
C SER A 210 3.07 -34.08 -9.66
N ALA A 211 2.96 -34.30 -8.36
CA ALA A 211 3.93 -33.83 -7.37
C ALA A 211 5.11 -34.81 -7.17
N ASP A 212 5.09 -35.97 -7.82
CA ASP A 212 6.15 -36.98 -7.73
C ASP A 212 7.47 -36.46 -8.32
N THR A 213 8.57 -36.70 -7.61
CA THR A 213 9.91 -36.26 -8.01
C THR A 213 10.89 -37.41 -8.27
N ASP A 214 10.49 -38.67 -8.08
CA ASP A 214 11.38 -39.84 -8.12
C ASP A 214 12.08 -40.03 -9.47
N ARG A 215 11.43 -39.57 -10.55
CA ARG A 215 11.93 -39.68 -11.93
C ARG A 215 12.42 -38.36 -12.52
N LEU A 216 12.44 -37.28 -11.72
CA LEU A 216 12.87 -35.98 -12.20
C LEU A 216 14.40 -35.84 -12.07
N ASN A 217 15.01 -35.22 -13.08
CA ASN A 217 16.45 -34.95 -13.04
C ASN A 217 16.74 -33.78 -12.10
N LEU A 218 17.42 -34.06 -10.98
CA LEU A 218 17.82 -33.07 -9.99
C LEU A 218 19.03 -32.27 -10.52
N VAL A 219 18.87 -30.96 -10.69
CA VAL A 219 19.96 -30.08 -11.17
C VAL A 219 20.62 -29.28 -10.06
N HIS A 220 19.91 -29.03 -8.96
CA HIS A 220 20.46 -28.27 -7.83
C HIS A 220 19.73 -28.60 -6.53
N THR A 221 20.42 -28.40 -5.40
CA THR A 221 19.83 -28.39 -4.06
C THR A 221 20.38 -27.17 -3.34
N SER A 222 19.52 -26.27 -2.88
CA SER A 222 19.97 -25.01 -2.29
C SER A 222 20.74 -25.27 -1.00
N ALA A 223 21.91 -24.64 -0.85
CA ALA A 223 22.66 -24.66 0.40
C ALA A 223 22.15 -23.62 1.41
N GLU A 224 21.43 -22.62 0.92
CA GLU A 224 20.89 -21.49 1.68
C GLU A 224 19.39 -21.31 1.41
N ALA A 225 18.73 -20.51 2.24
CA ALA A 225 17.34 -20.13 1.99
C ALA A 225 17.26 -19.14 0.82
N LEU A 226 16.20 -19.26 0.01
CA LEU A 226 15.90 -18.37 -1.10
C LEU A 226 14.53 -17.73 -0.92
N PHE A 227 14.42 -16.48 -1.36
CA PHE A 227 13.20 -15.67 -1.22
C PHE A 227 12.74 -15.24 -2.60
N VAL A 228 11.58 -15.72 -3.03
CA VAL A 228 11.09 -15.53 -4.40
C VAL A 228 9.90 -14.58 -4.36
N SER A 229 9.88 -13.55 -5.22
CA SER A 229 8.71 -12.71 -5.48
C SER A 229 8.12 -13.06 -6.85
N MET A 230 6.83 -13.33 -6.88
CA MET A 230 6.01 -13.50 -8.08
C MET A 230 5.13 -12.26 -8.27
N THR A 231 5.35 -11.56 -9.39
CA THR A 231 4.68 -10.31 -9.72
C THR A 231 3.88 -10.47 -11.01
N PHE A 232 2.64 -9.98 -11.01
CA PHE A 232 1.82 -9.86 -12.21
C PHE A 232 1.70 -8.40 -12.63
N GLU A 233 2.16 -8.07 -13.83
CA GLU A 233 2.06 -6.71 -14.36
C GLU A 233 1.85 -6.72 -15.88
N LYS A 234 0.84 -5.99 -16.35
CA LYS A 234 0.57 -5.74 -17.79
C LYS A 234 0.49 -7.02 -18.64
N GLY A 235 0.03 -8.13 -18.06
CA GLY A 235 -0.06 -9.41 -18.76
C GLY A 235 1.10 -10.36 -18.47
N ASP A 236 2.19 -9.87 -17.89
CA ASP A 236 3.40 -10.65 -17.60
C ASP A 236 3.37 -11.22 -16.18
N CYS A 237 4.02 -12.37 -16.00
CA CYS A 237 4.40 -12.93 -14.72
C CYS A 237 5.93 -12.87 -14.60
N SER A 238 6.45 -12.13 -13.64
CA SER A 238 7.90 -12.09 -13.34
C SER A 238 8.22 -12.77 -12.03
N MET A 239 9.35 -13.50 -12.00
CA MET A 239 9.90 -14.16 -10.82
C MET A 239 11.26 -13.54 -10.50
N ILE A 240 11.39 -12.98 -9.30
CA ILE A 240 12.66 -12.44 -8.78
C ILE A 240 13.07 -13.29 -7.59
N THR A 241 14.26 -13.87 -7.63
CA THR A 241 14.83 -14.62 -6.50
C THR A 241 15.83 -13.75 -5.77
N ARG A 242 15.84 -13.82 -4.44
CA ARG A 242 16.81 -13.17 -3.57
C ARG A 242 17.41 -14.16 -2.59
N ARG A 243 18.59 -13.82 -2.08
CA ARG A 243 19.22 -14.47 -0.93
C ARG A 243 19.64 -13.41 0.07
N GLN A 244 19.77 -13.79 1.34
CA GLN A 244 20.27 -12.86 2.35
C GLN A 244 21.74 -12.54 2.09
N ASN A 245 22.11 -11.26 2.16
CA ASN A 245 23.50 -10.85 1.99
C ASN A 245 24.32 -11.30 3.20
N ILE A 246 25.50 -11.87 2.94
CA ILE A 246 26.37 -12.45 3.97
C ILE A 246 27.07 -11.41 4.85
N THR A 247 27.20 -10.17 4.37
CA THR A 247 27.90 -9.07 5.05
C THR A 247 26.89 -8.16 5.76
N ILE A 248 25.77 -7.86 5.12
CA ILE A 248 24.73 -6.96 5.62
C ILE A 248 23.44 -7.78 5.74
N GLY A 249 23.18 -8.35 6.92
CA GLY A 249 22.03 -9.25 7.11
C GLY A 249 20.65 -8.64 6.82
N ALA A 250 20.54 -7.30 6.78
CA ALA A 250 19.32 -6.60 6.37
C ALA A 250 19.14 -6.48 4.85
N HIS A 251 20.18 -6.73 4.06
CA HIS A 251 20.16 -6.65 2.61
C HIS A 251 19.90 -8.02 1.98
N PHE A 252 19.21 -8.03 0.83
CA PHE A 252 18.84 -9.24 0.11
C PHE A 252 19.21 -9.11 -1.36
N ASP A 253 20.28 -9.78 -1.75
CA ASP A 253 20.84 -9.70 -3.10
C ASP A 253 19.98 -10.50 -4.08
N THR A 254 19.77 -9.95 -5.29
CA THR A 254 19.11 -10.67 -6.38
C THR A 254 19.96 -11.82 -6.88
N VAL A 255 19.32 -12.97 -7.13
CA VAL A 255 19.95 -14.18 -7.67
C VAL A 255 19.52 -14.35 -9.12
N GLY A 256 20.45 -14.15 -10.05
CA GLY A 256 20.21 -14.18 -11.48
C GLY A 256 19.32 -13.03 -11.98
N GLU A 257 19.07 -13.02 -13.29
CA GLU A 257 18.17 -12.05 -13.92
C GLU A 257 16.69 -12.39 -13.65
N PRO A 258 15.79 -11.40 -13.58
CA PRO A 258 14.35 -11.65 -13.46
C PRO A 258 13.83 -12.58 -14.56
N LEU A 259 13.13 -13.66 -14.18
CA LEU A 259 12.51 -14.57 -15.14
C LEU A 259 11.13 -14.03 -15.52
N VAL A 260 10.87 -13.79 -16.80
CA VAL A 260 9.60 -13.22 -17.27
C VAL A 260 8.88 -14.19 -18.21
N ASN A 261 7.65 -14.58 -17.85
CA ASN A 261 6.80 -15.53 -18.59
C ASN A 261 7.49 -16.86 -18.94
N ILE A 262 8.54 -17.25 -18.20
CA ILE A 262 9.34 -18.43 -18.53
C ILE A 262 8.52 -19.72 -18.56
N ASP A 263 7.49 -19.80 -17.72
CA ASP A 263 6.57 -20.94 -17.62
C ASP A 263 5.31 -20.78 -18.50
N ALA A 264 5.25 -19.78 -19.39
CA ALA A 264 4.11 -19.59 -20.27
C ALA A 264 4.03 -20.69 -21.33
N ASN A 265 2.84 -21.25 -21.53
CA ASN A 265 2.61 -22.34 -22.47
C ASN A 265 1.80 -21.86 -23.70
N GLN A 266 2.26 -22.20 -24.90
CA GLN A 266 1.59 -21.85 -26.16
C GLN A 266 0.16 -22.39 -26.25
N ILE A 267 -0.14 -23.52 -25.61
CA ILE A 267 -1.48 -24.12 -25.57
C ILE A 267 -2.47 -23.20 -24.84
N ASP A 268 -2.00 -22.45 -23.84
CA ASP A 268 -2.85 -21.58 -23.03
C ASP A 268 -3.11 -20.22 -23.72
N ASP A 269 -2.28 -19.85 -24.70
CA ASP A 269 -2.38 -18.58 -25.44
C ASP A 269 -3.44 -18.61 -26.55
N ILE A 270 -4.66 -19.04 -26.20
CA ILE A 270 -5.79 -19.23 -27.11
C ILE A 270 -6.16 -17.92 -27.84
N ARG A 271 -5.94 -16.78 -27.17
CA ARG A 271 -6.18 -15.45 -27.74
C ARG A 271 -4.99 -14.88 -28.52
N ARG A 272 -3.89 -15.63 -28.63
CA ARG A 272 -2.66 -15.24 -29.34
C ARG A 272 -2.13 -13.89 -28.88
N LEU A 273 -2.07 -13.69 -27.57
CA LEU A 273 -1.65 -12.46 -26.90
C LEU A 273 -0.13 -12.39 -26.73
N GLY A 274 0.62 -13.36 -27.24
CA GLY A 274 2.09 -13.36 -27.22
C GLY A 274 2.64 -13.92 -25.92
N LEU A 275 2.08 -15.04 -25.43
CA LEU A 275 2.54 -15.74 -24.22
C LEU A 275 2.51 -14.89 -22.94
N LYS A 276 1.59 -13.92 -22.88
CA LYS A 276 1.32 -13.13 -21.66
C LYS A 276 0.71 -14.03 -20.57
N TYR A 277 1.57 -14.47 -19.64
CA TYR A 277 1.23 -15.49 -18.64
C TYR A 277 -0.02 -15.11 -17.82
N GLU A 278 -0.08 -13.88 -17.34
CA GLU A 278 -1.18 -13.37 -16.52
C GLU A 278 -2.53 -13.48 -17.25
N TYR A 279 -2.58 -13.10 -18.53
CA TYR A 279 -3.81 -13.14 -19.33
C TYR A 279 -4.28 -14.57 -19.63
N ASN A 280 -3.37 -15.53 -19.53
CA ASN A 280 -3.63 -16.94 -19.81
C ASN A 280 -3.89 -17.78 -18.54
N LEU A 281 -3.83 -17.19 -17.34
CA LEU A 281 -4.07 -17.86 -16.06
C LEU A 281 -5.32 -18.73 -16.03
N TYR A 282 -6.43 -18.26 -16.60
CA TYR A 282 -7.68 -19.03 -16.66
C TYR A 282 -7.52 -20.34 -17.45
N TRP A 283 -6.87 -20.27 -18.61
CA TRP A 283 -6.64 -21.44 -19.46
C TRP A 283 -5.60 -22.37 -18.86
N THR A 284 -4.53 -21.82 -18.28
CA THR A 284 -3.55 -22.57 -17.50
C THR A 284 -4.22 -23.32 -16.35
N ALA A 285 -5.13 -22.67 -15.62
CA ALA A 285 -5.86 -23.31 -14.53
C ALA A 285 -6.75 -24.46 -15.02
N LYS A 286 -7.49 -24.27 -16.14
CA LYS A 286 -8.31 -25.34 -16.73
C LYS A 286 -7.49 -26.54 -17.20
N ARG A 287 -6.29 -26.29 -17.73
CA ARG A 287 -5.41 -27.35 -18.23
C ARG A 287 -4.75 -28.13 -17.09
N LEU A 288 -4.23 -27.44 -16.08
CA LEU A 288 -3.47 -28.06 -14.99
C LEU A 288 -4.35 -28.61 -13.88
N TYR A 289 -5.53 -28.03 -13.65
CA TYR A 289 -6.41 -28.36 -12.53
C TYR A 289 -7.87 -28.56 -13.02
N PRO A 290 -8.13 -29.51 -13.94
CA PRO A 290 -9.42 -29.63 -14.60
C PRO A 290 -10.58 -30.00 -13.66
N GLN A 291 -10.31 -30.59 -12.49
CA GLN A 291 -11.33 -30.97 -11.51
C GLN A 291 -11.88 -29.79 -10.73
N ASN A 292 -11.06 -28.76 -10.49
CA ASN A 292 -11.51 -27.48 -9.95
C ASN A 292 -10.58 -26.35 -10.45
N PRO A 293 -10.87 -25.78 -11.64
CA PRO A 293 -10.08 -24.71 -12.20
C PRO A 293 -10.06 -23.44 -11.34
N SER A 294 -11.09 -23.20 -10.52
CA SER A 294 -11.14 -22.02 -9.65
C SER A 294 -10.14 -22.12 -8.49
N ALA A 295 -10.05 -23.29 -7.84
CA ALA A 295 -8.98 -23.59 -6.89
C ALA A 295 -7.60 -23.58 -7.56
N GLY A 296 -7.49 -24.15 -8.77
CA GLY A 296 -6.27 -24.08 -9.57
C GLY A 296 -5.83 -22.65 -9.88
N PHE A 297 -6.78 -21.75 -10.12
CA PHE A 297 -6.50 -20.32 -10.34
C PHE A 297 -5.92 -19.66 -9.08
N GLU A 298 -6.44 -19.98 -7.89
CA GLU A 298 -5.86 -19.52 -6.61
C GLU A 298 -4.46 -20.09 -6.40
N LEU A 299 -4.24 -21.36 -6.72
CA LEU A 299 -2.93 -21.97 -6.62
C LEU A 299 -1.92 -21.24 -7.53
N LEU A 300 -2.27 -20.96 -8.79
CA LEU A 300 -1.42 -20.19 -9.71
C LEU A 300 -1.19 -18.74 -9.27
N ARG A 301 -2.18 -18.12 -8.61
CA ARG A 301 -2.13 -16.72 -8.16
C ARG A 301 -1.38 -16.52 -6.86
N PHE A 302 -1.58 -17.41 -5.89
CA PHE A 302 -1.22 -17.23 -4.47
C PHE A 302 -0.27 -18.31 -3.95
N GLY A 303 0.00 -19.36 -4.74
CA GLY A 303 0.78 -20.51 -4.27
C GLY A 303 0.03 -21.43 -3.32
N ARG A 304 -1.22 -21.11 -2.98
CA ARG A 304 -2.10 -21.83 -2.05
C ARG A 304 -3.56 -21.44 -2.26
N ILE A 305 -4.47 -22.22 -1.68
CA ILE A 305 -5.89 -21.88 -1.64
C ILE A 305 -6.14 -20.94 -0.47
N ILE A 306 -6.72 -19.77 -0.75
CA ILE A 306 -7.07 -18.77 0.27
C ILE A 306 -8.54 -18.91 0.64
N SER A 307 -9.40 -19.19 -0.34
CA SER A 307 -10.85 -19.29 -0.16
C SER A 307 -11.28 -20.70 0.29
N THR A 308 -10.64 -21.27 1.32
CA THR A 308 -10.84 -22.67 1.75
C THR A 308 -12.27 -23.01 2.19
N GLU A 309 -13.10 -22.01 2.50
CA GLU A 309 -14.53 -22.17 2.75
C GLU A 309 -15.33 -22.57 1.49
N TYR A 310 -14.88 -22.12 0.30
CA TYR A 310 -15.60 -22.28 -0.98
C TYR A 310 -14.85 -23.15 -1.99
N GLU A 311 -13.55 -23.34 -1.81
CA GLU A 311 -12.66 -23.97 -2.77
C GLU A 311 -11.98 -25.20 -2.18
N THR A 312 -11.96 -26.29 -2.94
CA THR A 312 -11.18 -27.49 -2.61
C THR A 312 -10.28 -27.83 -3.80
N LEU A 313 -8.98 -27.92 -3.54
CA LEU A 313 -7.99 -28.34 -4.54
C LEU A 313 -8.06 -29.85 -4.74
N ILE A 314 -8.13 -30.29 -6.00
CA ILE A 314 -8.26 -31.70 -6.36
C ILE A 314 -7.22 -32.03 -7.44
N PRO A 315 -6.28 -32.97 -7.20
CA PRO A 315 -6.01 -33.62 -5.90
C PRO A 315 -5.51 -32.62 -4.85
N ALA A 316 -5.67 -32.94 -3.55
CA ALA A 316 -5.26 -32.03 -2.47
C ALA A 316 -3.75 -31.69 -2.47
N ILE A 317 -2.93 -32.55 -3.09
CA ILE A 317 -1.48 -32.38 -3.25
C ILE A 317 -1.08 -31.86 -4.64
N ALA A 318 -2.01 -31.26 -5.39
CA ALA A 318 -1.70 -30.77 -6.73
C ALA A 318 -0.53 -29.77 -6.69
N PRO A 319 0.48 -29.93 -7.53
CA PRO A 319 1.70 -29.14 -7.47
C PRO A 319 1.52 -27.76 -8.10
N LEU A 320 2.44 -26.84 -7.78
CA LEU A 320 2.68 -25.60 -8.51
C LEU A 320 4.14 -25.59 -8.97
N TRP A 321 4.39 -26.17 -10.13
CA TRP A 321 5.72 -26.16 -10.73
C TRP A 321 6.04 -24.79 -11.33
N ARG A 322 7.15 -24.17 -10.88
CA ARG A 322 7.65 -22.88 -11.36
C ARG A 322 9.14 -22.89 -11.56
N THR A 323 9.60 -22.21 -12.60
CA THR A 323 11.04 -21.99 -12.79
C THR A 323 11.51 -20.86 -11.88
N VAL A 324 12.54 -21.13 -11.08
CA VAL A 324 13.10 -20.22 -10.08
C VAL A 324 14.62 -20.22 -10.22
N ASN A 325 15.25 -19.07 -10.02
CA ASN A 325 16.71 -18.96 -10.03
C ASN A 325 17.31 -19.57 -8.77
N PHE A 326 18.51 -20.12 -8.88
CA PHE A 326 19.38 -20.46 -7.77
C PHE A 326 20.80 -19.97 -8.09
N PRO A 327 21.71 -19.87 -7.11
CA PRO A 327 23.09 -19.46 -7.40
C PRO A 327 23.74 -20.37 -8.45
N GLY A 328 23.99 -19.81 -9.64
CA GLY A 328 24.59 -20.53 -10.77
C GLY A 328 23.62 -21.07 -11.82
N GLY A 329 22.30 -20.86 -11.70
CA GLY A 329 21.35 -21.31 -12.72
C GLY A 329 19.88 -21.07 -12.38
N SER A 330 19.00 -21.82 -13.03
CA SER A 330 17.56 -21.86 -12.72
C SER A 330 17.01 -23.27 -12.90
N GLY A 331 15.88 -23.57 -12.27
CA GLY A 331 15.23 -24.88 -12.38
C GLY A 331 13.81 -24.88 -11.84
N LEU A 332 13.07 -25.95 -12.11
CA LEU A 332 11.70 -26.13 -11.66
C LEU A 332 11.65 -26.53 -10.18
N VAL A 333 10.77 -25.89 -9.43
CA VAL A 333 10.46 -26.19 -8.03
C VAL A 333 8.94 -26.23 -7.84
N ASN A 334 8.46 -27.15 -7.01
CA ASN A 334 7.05 -27.21 -6.63
C ASN A 334 6.78 -26.22 -5.49
N LEU A 335 6.39 -24.99 -5.84
CA LEU A 335 6.08 -23.93 -4.87
C LEU A 335 4.86 -24.25 -3.99
N ALA A 336 4.01 -25.20 -4.36
CA ALA A 336 2.88 -25.63 -3.54
C ALA A 336 3.30 -26.50 -2.35
N SER A 337 4.53 -27.02 -2.33
CA SER A 337 5.05 -27.85 -1.22
C SER A 337 4.82 -27.19 0.15
N SER A 338 4.45 -27.99 1.16
CA SER A 338 4.25 -27.52 2.53
C SER A 338 5.51 -26.95 3.17
N ASP A 339 6.69 -27.33 2.68
CA ASP A 339 7.98 -26.82 3.17
C ASP A 339 8.22 -25.38 2.73
N ILE A 340 7.59 -24.96 1.64
CA ILE A 340 7.68 -23.60 1.09
C ILE A 340 6.54 -22.76 1.67
N LYS A 341 6.88 -21.64 2.32
CA LYS A 341 5.88 -20.74 2.92
C LYS A 341 5.52 -19.61 1.98
N LYS A 342 4.22 -19.29 1.93
CA LYS A 342 3.63 -18.32 1.01
C LYS A 342 3.22 -17.06 1.76
N PHE A 343 3.58 -15.91 1.21
CA PHE A 343 3.27 -14.59 1.76
C PHE A 343 2.78 -13.67 0.64
N SER A 344 2.31 -12.49 1.00
CA SER A 344 1.99 -11.42 0.07
C SER A 344 2.61 -10.11 0.50
N ASP A 345 2.48 -9.05 -0.31
CA ASP A 345 2.87 -7.70 0.12
C ASP A 345 2.22 -7.31 1.46
N ALA A 346 1.02 -7.81 1.73
CA ALA A 346 0.34 -7.58 3.00
C ALA A 346 1.15 -8.04 4.21
N ASP A 347 2.06 -9.01 4.06
CA ASP A 347 2.89 -9.50 5.16
C ASP A 347 4.18 -8.70 5.33
N PHE A 348 4.37 -7.57 4.61
CA PHE A 348 5.55 -6.70 4.71
C PHE A 348 6.87 -7.49 4.70
N PRO A 349 7.21 -8.25 3.65
CA PRO A 349 8.34 -9.17 3.75
C PRO A 349 9.68 -8.47 3.89
N HIS A 350 10.51 -8.91 4.83
CA HIS A 350 11.80 -8.28 5.14
C HIS A 350 12.83 -8.42 4.01
N TRP A 351 12.73 -9.48 3.20
CA TRP A 351 13.52 -9.62 1.98
C TRP A 351 13.14 -8.65 0.85
N THR A 352 12.06 -7.88 1.02
CA THR A 352 11.70 -6.75 0.14
C THR A 352 12.06 -5.39 0.75
N GLY A 353 12.82 -5.39 1.86
CA GLY A 353 13.32 -4.22 2.57
C GLY A 353 12.49 -3.80 3.79
N TRP A 354 11.32 -4.40 4.03
CA TRP A 354 10.47 -4.01 5.17
C TRP A 354 11.01 -4.48 6.52
N ARG A 355 11.30 -3.57 7.45
CA ARG A 355 11.76 -3.96 8.79
C ARG A 355 11.17 -3.08 9.88
N MET A 356 10.76 -3.72 10.97
CA MET A 356 10.28 -3.03 12.18
C MET A 356 11.47 -2.72 13.09
N VAL A 357 11.56 -1.47 13.53
CA VAL A 357 12.66 -0.96 14.35
C VAL A 357 12.08 -0.48 15.68
N ASP A 358 12.32 -1.26 16.73
CA ASP A 358 11.83 -1.05 18.11
C ASP A 358 12.91 -1.44 19.13
N ASP A 359 14.19 -1.32 18.75
CA ASP A 359 15.34 -1.62 19.61
C ASP A 359 15.80 -0.41 20.46
N ASP A 360 15.25 0.78 20.19
CA ASP A 360 15.42 1.99 21.01
C ASP A 360 14.21 2.20 21.93
N MET A 361 14.36 1.84 23.20
CA MET A 361 13.25 1.78 24.16
C MET A 361 13.05 3.05 24.98
N ASP A 362 13.93 4.03 24.84
CA ASP A 362 13.80 5.29 25.58
C ASP A 362 12.77 6.22 24.92
N ASN A 363 12.59 7.41 25.51
CA ASN A 363 11.68 8.42 24.98
C ASN A 363 12.38 9.77 24.78
N ASN A 364 13.72 9.77 24.66
CA ASN A 364 14.54 10.97 24.64
C ASN A 364 14.79 11.52 23.23
N SER A 365 14.06 11.07 22.20
CA SER A 365 14.18 11.52 20.80
C SER A 365 15.56 11.42 20.14
N GLN A 366 16.63 11.11 20.86
CA GLN A 366 17.90 10.70 20.28
C GLN A 366 17.69 9.32 19.64
N CYS A 367 18.27 9.09 18.46
CA CYS A 367 18.22 7.78 17.85
C CYS A 367 19.32 6.89 18.45
N ASN A 368 18.96 6.06 19.43
CA ASN A 368 19.85 5.10 20.08
C ASN A 368 19.68 3.67 19.55
N SER A 369 19.02 3.52 18.39
CA SER A 369 18.84 2.23 17.72
C SER A 369 20.16 1.69 17.18
N ALA A 370 20.63 0.58 17.75
CA ALA A 370 21.82 -0.12 17.28
C ALA A 370 21.67 -0.57 15.81
N PHE A 371 20.45 -0.92 15.40
CA PHE A 371 20.16 -1.25 14.01
C PHE A 371 20.39 -0.06 13.07
N ILE A 372 19.85 1.12 13.41
CA ILE A 372 20.03 2.34 12.59
C ILE A 372 21.49 2.76 12.55
N THR A 373 22.19 2.75 13.70
CA THR A 373 23.63 3.05 13.76
C THR A 373 24.43 2.13 12.84
N GLY A 374 24.17 0.82 12.87
CA GLY A 374 24.85 -0.13 11.98
C GLY A 374 24.58 0.13 10.49
N LEU A 375 23.38 0.62 10.13
CA LEU A 375 23.09 1.05 8.76
C LEU A 375 23.81 2.35 8.37
N GLN A 376 23.97 3.30 9.29
CA GLN A 376 24.73 4.53 9.05
C GLN A 376 26.22 4.24 8.85
N GLU A 377 26.82 3.46 9.73
CA GLU A 377 28.24 3.08 9.67
C GLU A 377 28.59 2.31 8.39
N SER A 378 27.67 1.46 7.93
CA SER A 378 27.84 0.70 6.69
C SER A 378 27.46 1.47 5.42
N GLY A 379 26.93 2.70 5.54
CA GLY A 379 26.50 3.53 4.42
C GLY A 379 25.21 3.06 3.73
N ASN A 380 24.43 2.18 4.35
CA ASN A 380 23.23 1.57 3.76
C ASN A 380 21.91 2.22 4.24
N LEU A 381 21.97 3.22 5.13
CA LEU A 381 20.76 3.83 5.67
C LEU A 381 19.89 4.45 4.56
N SER A 382 20.47 5.21 3.62
CA SER A 382 19.73 5.86 2.53
C SER A 382 18.96 4.86 1.66
N ASP A 383 19.53 3.68 1.45
CA ASP A 383 19.00 2.68 0.54
C ASP A 383 17.88 1.86 1.19
N LEU A 384 17.88 1.77 2.52
CA LEU A 384 16.96 0.93 3.28
C LEU A 384 15.92 1.71 4.11
N SER A 385 16.16 2.99 4.41
CA SER A 385 15.34 3.82 5.30
C SER A 385 13.87 3.87 4.89
N SER A 386 13.61 3.93 3.58
CA SER A 386 12.25 4.06 3.03
C SER A 386 11.32 2.91 3.41
N ARG A 387 11.84 1.75 3.80
CA ARG A 387 11.03 0.57 4.20
C ARG A 387 11.19 0.21 5.67
N LEU A 388 11.78 1.08 6.47
CA LEU A 388 11.76 0.94 7.92
C LEU A 388 10.42 1.42 8.47
N VAL A 389 9.97 0.78 9.54
CA VAL A 389 8.86 1.25 10.38
C VAL A 389 9.41 1.41 11.79
N CYS A 390 9.54 2.65 12.23
CA CYS A 390 10.29 2.99 13.45
C CYS A 390 9.33 3.35 14.58
N HIS A 391 9.57 2.80 15.77
CA HIS A 391 8.74 3.01 16.94
C HIS A 391 9.40 4.03 17.88
N PHE A 392 8.83 5.23 18.02
CA PHE A 392 9.36 6.28 18.89
C PHE A 392 8.31 7.35 19.22
N PRO A 393 8.55 8.25 20.21
CA PRO A 393 7.58 9.27 20.60
C PRO A 393 7.26 10.28 19.50
N LEU A 394 6.04 10.84 19.53
CA LEU A 394 5.66 11.93 18.63
C LEU A 394 6.38 13.23 19.02
N GLU A 395 7.11 13.82 18.07
CA GLU A 395 7.87 15.08 18.26
C GLU A 395 6.99 16.26 18.67
N TRP A 396 5.75 16.29 18.20
CA TRP A 396 4.88 17.47 18.25
C TRP A 396 4.03 17.58 19.52
N ASN A 397 4.33 16.78 20.55
CA ASN A 397 3.66 16.85 21.85
C ASN A 397 4.43 17.78 22.81
N ALA A 398 3.81 18.87 23.26
CA ALA A 398 4.42 19.85 24.17
C ALA A 398 4.79 19.25 25.54
N ASP A 399 3.95 18.37 26.09
CA ASP A 399 4.09 17.84 27.45
C ASP A 399 5.33 16.95 27.63
N THR A 400 5.85 16.44 26.53
CA THR A 400 7.01 15.53 26.49
C THR A 400 8.29 16.23 26.06
N PHE A 401 8.31 17.57 25.96
CA PHE A 401 9.50 18.33 25.57
C PHE A 401 10.72 18.01 26.43
N GLU A 402 10.60 18.13 27.76
CA GLU A 402 11.74 17.89 28.65
C GLU A 402 12.24 16.44 28.57
N GLN A 403 11.32 15.47 28.43
CA GLN A 403 11.68 14.06 28.26
C GLN A 403 12.49 13.84 26.97
N ARG A 404 12.10 14.49 25.88
CA ARG A 404 12.72 14.36 24.55
C ARG A 404 14.02 15.15 24.36
N TYR A 405 14.26 16.21 25.12
CA TYR A 405 15.38 17.10 24.79
C TYR A 405 16.35 17.37 25.94
N SER A 406 16.06 16.94 27.18
CA SER A 406 16.97 17.17 28.32
C SER A 406 18.39 16.61 28.13
N TRP A 407 18.57 15.61 27.25
CA TRP A 407 19.89 15.06 26.93
C TRP A 407 20.81 16.10 26.27
N LEU A 408 20.27 17.10 25.56
CA LEU A 408 21.04 18.18 24.93
C LEU A 408 21.80 19.05 25.94
N LYS A 409 21.42 19.03 27.22
CA LYS A 409 22.15 19.75 28.29
C LYS A 409 23.43 19.06 28.73
N ASN A 410 23.66 17.83 28.28
CA ASN A 410 24.83 17.04 28.62
C ASN A 410 25.73 16.88 27.39
N ASN A 411 27.03 16.73 27.61
CA ASN A 411 27.91 16.27 26.55
C ASN A 411 27.59 14.79 26.26
N ASN A 412 27.61 14.41 24.99
CA ASN A 412 27.69 13.01 24.57
C ASN A 412 28.83 12.84 23.55
N ASP A 413 29.01 11.63 23.02
CA ASP A 413 30.16 11.29 22.17
C ASP A 413 30.22 12.13 20.88
N ASP A 414 29.07 12.65 20.40
CA ASP A 414 28.95 13.35 19.11
C ASP A 414 28.51 14.82 19.21
N THR A 415 28.05 15.29 20.39
CA THR A 415 27.47 16.63 20.58
C THR A 415 27.90 17.25 21.91
N GLN A 416 28.27 18.53 21.84
CA GLN A 416 28.56 19.34 23.01
C GLN A 416 27.27 19.77 23.70
N ALA A 417 27.31 19.86 25.04
CA ALA A 417 26.23 20.39 25.84
C ALA A 417 25.77 21.77 25.34
N MET A 418 24.47 21.89 25.09
CA MET A 418 23.79 23.12 24.73
C MET A 418 23.81 24.10 25.90
N SER A 419 24.01 25.39 25.61
CA SER A 419 23.89 26.43 26.64
C SER A 419 22.44 26.52 27.14
N ASP A 420 22.24 26.96 28.39
CA ASP A 420 20.88 27.18 28.93
C ASP A 420 20.07 28.17 28.08
N GLU A 421 20.75 29.19 27.52
CA GLU A 421 20.11 30.17 26.62
C GLU A 421 19.63 29.51 25.32
N ASP A 422 20.48 28.70 24.67
CA ASP A 422 20.12 28.00 23.44
C ASP A 422 19.03 26.95 23.70
N TYR A 423 19.06 26.28 24.86
CA TYR A 423 18.03 25.32 25.25
C TYR A 423 16.66 25.99 25.41
N GLU A 424 16.59 27.14 26.08
CA GLU A 424 15.32 27.88 26.23
C GLU A 424 14.83 28.48 24.90
N ARG A 425 15.74 28.84 23.99
CA ARG A 425 15.39 29.24 22.62
C ARG A 425 14.82 28.07 21.81
N LEU A 426 15.45 26.91 21.85
CA LEU A 426 14.96 25.67 21.24
C LEU A 426 13.59 25.31 21.81
N LYS A 427 13.43 25.34 23.13
CA LYS A 427 12.17 25.08 23.81
C LYS A 427 11.06 26.01 23.33
N SER A 428 11.33 27.31 23.25
CA SER A 428 10.36 28.28 22.73
C SER A 428 9.96 27.98 21.29
N HIS A 429 10.91 27.56 20.45
CA HIS A 429 10.66 27.19 19.05
C HIS A 429 9.81 25.92 18.94
N VAL A 430 10.23 24.83 19.57
CA VAL A 430 9.53 23.53 19.53
C VAL A 430 8.12 23.68 20.07
N LEU A 431 7.94 24.35 21.23
CA LEU A 431 6.62 24.56 21.83
C LEU A 431 5.70 25.42 20.94
N ALA A 432 6.23 26.35 20.16
CA ALA A 432 5.44 27.11 19.19
C ALA A 432 4.92 26.26 18.03
N LEU A 433 5.61 25.15 17.71
CA LEU A 433 5.22 24.21 16.66
C LEU A 433 4.35 23.06 17.18
N CYS A 434 4.50 22.66 18.45
CA CYS A 434 3.69 21.64 19.10
C CYS A 434 2.19 21.94 19.05
N PHE A 435 1.39 20.89 19.28
CA PHE A 435 -0.05 20.97 19.37
C PHE A 435 -0.63 20.01 20.41
N ASP A 436 -1.92 20.15 20.71
CA ASP A 436 -2.62 19.19 21.56
C ASP A 436 -2.78 17.86 20.80
N THR A 437 -1.98 16.88 21.20
CA THR A 437 -1.97 15.54 20.62
C THR A 437 -2.98 14.60 21.30
N GLY A 438 -3.68 15.07 22.35
CA GLY A 438 -4.53 14.26 23.20
C GLY A 438 -3.84 12.99 23.69
N THR A 439 -4.61 11.93 23.89
CA THR A 439 -4.07 10.62 24.27
C THR A 439 -3.31 9.91 23.14
N LEU A 440 -3.39 10.41 21.90
CA LEU A 440 -2.69 9.80 20.77
C LEU A 440 -1.18 10.05 20.84
N GLY A 441 -0.77 11.26 21.24
CA GLY A 441 0.64 11.63 21.34
C GLY A 441 1.30 11.23 22.66
N THR A 442 0.63 10.43 23.50
CA THR A 442 1.26 9.85 24.69
C THR A 442 1.93 8.53 24.35
N GLY A 443 3.20 8.38 24.73
CA GLY A 443 3.98 7.17 24.47
C GLY A 443 4.63 7.15 23.10
N ARG A 444 4.87 5.93 22.58
CA ARG A 444 5.58 5.66 21.32
C ARG A 444 4.57 5.23 20.25
N LEU A 445 4.83 5.64 19.01
CA LEU A 445 3.99 5.39 17.83
C LEU A 445 4.87 4.80 16.72
N TRP A 446 4.25 4.05 15.81
CA TRP A 446 4.93 3.52 14.63
C TRP A 446 4.84 4.52 13.50
N HIS A 447 6.01 4.99 13.06
CA HIS A 447 6.17 5.96 11.99
C HIS A 447 6.63 5.28 10.71
N PHE A 448 6.08 5.71 9.58
CA PHE A 448 6.39 5.17 8.26
C PHE A 448 6.99 6.25 7.38
N HIS A 449 7.93 5.87 6.52
CA HIS A 449 8.32 6.72 5.40
C HIS A 449 7.10 6.97 4.48
N PRO A 450 6.63 8.22 4.28
CA PRO A 450 5.34 8.47 3.64
C PRO A 450 5.26 8.02 2.17
N VAL A 451 6.35 8.16 1.40
CA VAL A 451 6.43 7.69 0.00
C VAL A 451 6.20 6.18 -0.10
N ALA A 452 6.90 5.40 0.74
CA ALA A 452 6.78 3.95 0.74
C ALA A 452 5.43 3.48 1.25
N PHE A 453 4.88 4.11 2.30
CA PHE A 453 3.54 3.82 2.80
C PHE A 453 2.49 3.98 1.69
N ILE A 454 2.50 5.13 1.01
CA ILE A 454 1.55 5.42 -0.08
C ILE A 454 1.76 4.47 -1.24
N THR A 455 3.00 4.26 -1.69
CA THR A 455 3.31 3.32 -2.79
C THR A 455 2.83 1.90 -2.48
N HIS A 456 3.07 1.42 -1.27
CA HIS A 456 2.68 0.08 -0.84
C HIS A 456 1.16 -0.10 -0.78
N PHE A 457 0.45 0.79 -0.08
CA PHE A 457 -0.99 0.63 0.13
C PHE A 457 -1.86 0.95 -1.09
N ARG A 458 -1.28 1.58 -2.12
CA ARG A 458 -1.89 1.67 -3.45
C ARG A 458 -2.07 0.31 -4.13
N ARG A 459 -1.22 -0.68 -3.80
CA ARG A 459 -1.32 -2.06 -4.31
C ARG A 459 -2.44 -2.87 -3.64
N CYS A 460 -2.88 -2.44 -2.46
CA CYS A 460 -3.88 -3.17 -1.68
C CYS A 460 -5.24 -3.21 -2.37
N CYS A 461 -5.68 -2.14 -3.06
CA CYS A 461 -6.94 -2.06 -3.82
C CYS A 461 -8.24 -2.47 -3.09
N TRP A 462 -8.17 -2.84 -1.82
CA TRP A 462 -9.34 -3.12 -0.99
C TRP A 462 -10.16 -1.84 -0.78
N LEU A 463 -11.48 -1.98 -0.87
CA LEU A 463 -12.47 -0.93 -0.70
C LEU A 463 -13.28 -1.20 0.57
N SER A 464 -13.15 -0.29 1.53
CA SER A 464 -14.05 -0.21 2.69
C SER A 464 -15.49 0.07 2.27
N LYS A 465 -16.43 -0.14 3.19
CA LYS A 465 -17.84 0.17 2.96
C LYS A 465 -18.08 1.61 2.51
N SER A 466 -17.40 2.58 3.12
CA SER A 466 -17.52 4.00 2.75
C SER A 466 -16.94 4.31 1.38
N GLU A 467 -15.85 3.65 0.98
CA GLU A 467 -15.25 3.82 -0.35
C GLU A 467 -16.13 3.18 -1.44
N LEU A 468 -16.67 1.96 -1.19
CA LEU A 468 -17.60 1.30 -2.11
C LEU A 468 -18.94 2.03 -2.22
N LYS A 469 -19.34 2.83 -1.24
CA LYS A 469 -20.52 3.71 -1.38
C LYS A 469 -20.29 4.83 -2.39
N GLN A 470 -19.06 5.35 -2.49
CA GLN A 470 -18.75 6.53 -3.30
C GLN A 470 -18.73 6.26 -4.81
N ILE A 471 -18.59 5.00 -5.21
CA ILE A 471 -18.68 4.58 -6.62
C ILE A 471 -20.13 4.52 -7.13
N VAL A 472 -21.12 4.53 -6.23
CA VAL A 472 -22.55 4.57 -6.61
C VAL A 472 -22.95 6.02 -6.89
N PRO A 473 -23.50 6.35 -8.08
CA PRO A 473 -23.93 7.70 -8.38
C PRO A 473 -25.09 8.13 -7.46
N ARG A 474 -25.15 9.42 -7.12
CA ARG A 474 -26.24 9.96 -6.28
C ARG A 474 -27.56 10.10 -7.07
N ASN A 475 -27.45 10.36 -8.36
CA ASN A 475 -28.59 10.58 -9.25
C ASN A 475 -28.30 9.93 -10.61
N LEU A 476 -29.36 9.53 -11.31
CA LEU A 476 -29.29 9.02 -12.68
C LEU A 476 -30.23 9.80 -13.60
N LEU A 477 -29.92 9.81 -14.90
CA LEU A 477 -30.88 10.19 -15.93
C LEU A 477 -31.71 8.96 -16.30
N ARG A 478 -33.03 9.03 -16.11
CA ARG A 478 -33.99 8.02 -16.58
C ARG A 478 -34.78 8.56 -17.76
N MET A 479 -34.88 7.76 -18.82
CA MET A 479 -35.79 8.08 -19.91
C MET A 479 -37.22 7.68 -19.52
N ALA A 480 -38.08 8.66 -19.27
CA ALA A 480 -39.47 8.45 -18.86
C ALA A 480 -40.44 8.43 -20.06
N GLY A 481 -39.97 8.82 -21.24
CA GLY A 481 -40.70 8.83 -22.50
C GLY A 481 -39.78 9.23 -23.67
N GLN A 482 -40.31 9.30 -24.89
CA GLN A 482 -39.51 9.75 -26.04
C GLN A 482 -39.05 11.19 -25.82
N ASN A 483 -37.74 11.41 -25.76
CA ASN A 483 -37.10 12.69 -25.42
C ASN A 483 -37.47 13.29 -24.04
N ASP A 484 -38.06 12.52 -23.12
CA ASP A 484 -38.28 12.93 -21.71
C ASP A 484 -37.23 12.25 -20.82
N TYR A 485 -36.29 13.04 -20.30
CA TYR A 485 -35.24 12.59 -19.40
C TYR A 485 -35.43 13.21 -18.02
N ARG A 486 -35.52 12.37 -17.00
CA ARG A 486 -35.69 12.79 -15.61
C ARG A 486 -34.44 12.53 -14.82
N TRP A 487 -34.06 13.51 -14.01
CA TRP A 487 -32.98 13.38 -13.05
C TRP A 487 -33.55 12.84 -11.74
N GLU A 488 -33.24 11.59 -11.42
CA GLU A 488 -33.81 10.87 -10.28
C GLU A 488 -32.72 10.47 -9.29
N ALA A 489 -33.01 10.63 -7.99
CA ALA A 489 -32.13 10.18 -6.92
C ALA A 489 -32.08 8.65 -6.85
N ILE A 490 -30.89 8.10 -6.63
CA ILE A 490 -30.70 6.66 -6.41
C ILE A 490 -30.89 6.34 -4.93
N ILE A 491 -31.71 5.33 -4.65
CA ILE A 491 -31.85 4.76 -3.31
C ILE A 491 -30.86 3.62 -3.17
N TYR A 492 -29.67 3.91 -2.65
CA TYR A 492 -28.67 2.91 -2.34
C TYR A 492 -28.88 2.34 -0.92
N ARG A 493 -29.17 1.04 -0.82
CA ARG A 493 -29.40 0.35 0.45
C ARG A 493 -28.12 -0.33 0.90
N ASP A 494 -27.43 0.28 1.85
CA ASP A 494 -26.15 -0.18 2.41
C ASP A 494 -26.20 -0.47 3.91
N GLY A 495 -27.39 -0.64 4.48
CA GLY A 495 -27.56 -1.06 5.87
C GLY A 495 -26.93 -2.44 6.15
N VAL A 496 -26.68 -2.75 7.41
CA VAL A 496 -26.17 -4.07 7.83
C VAL A 496 -27.11 -5.17 7.31
N GLY A 497 -26.55 -6.21 6.69
CA GLY A 497 -27.31 -7.32 6.11
C GLY A 497 -28.01 -7.02 4.78
N SER A 498 -27.84 -5.81 4.23
CA SER A 498 -28.23 -5.52 2.84
C SER A 498 -27.38 -6.31 1.85
N LEU A 499 -27.85 -6.44 0.60
CA LEU A 499 -27.07 -7.11 -0.43
C LEU A 499 -25.70 -6.43 -0.62
N ALA A 500 -25.68 -5.11 -0.73
CA ALA A 500 -24.45 -4.33 -0.88
C ALA A 500 -23.45 -4.57 0.26
N ASP A 501 -23.94 -4.71 1.50
CA ASP A 501 -23.11 -5.03 2.66
C ASP A 501 -22.55 -6.46 2.59
N ASN A 502 -23.38 -7.44 2.21
CA ASN A 502 -23.01 -8.85 2.12
C ASN A 502 -22.01 -9.12 0.98
N ILE A 503 -22.15 -8.47 -0.17
CA ILE A 503 -21.32 -8.78 -1.35
C ILE A 503 -20.00 -8.00 -1.38
N ARG A 504 -19.87 -6.94 -0.57
CA ARG A 504 -18.68 -6.08 -0.54
C ARG A 504 -17.38 -6.85 -0.33
N THR A 505 -17.35 -7.80 0.61
CA THR A 505 -16.16 -8.63 0.86
C THR A 505 -15.87 -9.51 -0.37
N HIS A 506 -16.90 -10.10 -0.98
CA HIS A 506 -16.76 -10.94 -2.17
C HIS A 506 -16.29 -10.16 -3.40
N ILE A 507 -16.73 -8.91 -3.59
CA ILE A 507 -16.24 -8.02 -4.65
C ILE A 507 -14.74 -7.78 -4.48
N ASN A 508 -14.29 -7.45 -3.27
CA ASN A 508 -12.85 -7.27 -3.00
C ASN A 508 -12.04 -8.56 -3.24
N ARG A 509 -12.53 -9.71 -2.75
CA ARG A 509 -11.92 -11.03 -3.02
C ARG A 509 -11.83 -11.33 -4.51
N ALA A 510 -12.90 -11.08 -5.27
CA ALA A 510 -12.93 -11.29 -6.72
C ALA A 510 -11.92 -10.38 -7.44
N MET A 511 -11.84 -9.11 -7.06
CA MET A 511 -10.87 -8.17 -7.64
C MET A 511 -9.43 -8.61 -7.37
N GLN A 512 -9.12 -9.05 -6.14
CA GLN A 512 -7.81 -9.60 -5.80
C GLN A 512 -7.54 -10.89 -6.58
N LYS A 513 -8.40 -11.89 -6.49
CA LYS A 513 -8.26 -13.19 -7.18
C LYS A 513 -7.95 -12.97 -8.66
N HIS A 514 -8.77 -12.19 -9.37
CA HIS A 514 -8.68 -12.02 -10.82
C HIS A 514 -7.81 -10.85 -11.29
N LEU A 515 -6.93 -10.28 -10.44
CA LEU A 515 -6.02 -9.19 -10.80
C LEU A 515 -6.73 -7.95 -11.36
N ILE A 516 -7.93 -7.66 -10.88
CA ILE A 516 -8.65 -6.41 -11.16
C ILE A 516 -8.13 -5.35 -10.19
N THR A 517 -6.82 -5.09 -10.25
CA THR A 517 -6.08 -4.33 -9.23
C THR A 517 -5.38 -3.10 -9.82
N THR A 518 -5.60 -2.80 -11.10
CA THR A 518 -5.17 -1.54 -11.71
C THR A 518 -6.33 -0.55 -11.75
N PRO A 519 -6.07 0.78 -11.70
CA PRO A 519 -7.14 1.79 -11.75
C PRO A 519 -8.08 1.63 -12.95
N LEU A 520 -7.54 1.27 -14.12
CA LEU A 520 -8.35 1.07 -15.33
C LEU A 520 -9.22 -0.19 -15.23
N ARG A 521 -8.67 -1.33 -14.76
CA ARG A 521 -9.44 -2.56 -14.59
C ARG A 521 -10.54 -2.38 -13.55
N LEU A 522 -10.22 -1.74 -12.42
CA LEU A 522 -11.18 -1.38 -11.38
C LEU A 522 -12.31 -0.51 -11.94
N ALA A 523 -11.98 0.53 -12.70
CA ALA A 523 -12.99 1.42 -13.30
C ALA A 523 -13.92 0.67 -14.27
N CYS A 524 -13.36 -0.19 -15.15
CA CYS A 524 -14.17 -0.99 -16.07
C CYS A 524 -15.06 -2.01 -15.34
N PHE A 525 -14.50 -2.73 -14.37
CA PHE A 525 -15.21 -3.76 -13.62
C PHE A 525 -16.34 -3.16 -12.77
N LEU A 526 -16.02 -2.15 -11.95
CA LEU A 526 -16.98 -1.50 -11.07
C LEU A 526 -18.01 -0.68 -11.86
N GLY A 527 -17.59 0.04 -12.89
CA GLY A 527 -18.49 0.87 -13.70
C GLY A 527 -19.64 0.08 -14.32
N ASN A 528 -19.34 -1.08 -14.92
CA ASN A 528 -20.36 -1.98 -15.47
C ASN A 528 -21.09 -2.74 -14.37
N GLY A 529 -20.34 -3.40 -13.48
CA GLY A 529 -20.91 -4.29 -12.47
C GLY A 529 -21.90 -3.59 -11.54
N ILE A 530 -21.63 -2.35 -11.13
CA ILE A 530 -22.56 -1.58 -10.28
C ILE A 530 -23.85 -1.26 -11.03
N GLN A 531 -23.76 -0.81 -12.29
CA GLN A 531 -24.94 -0.43 -13.06
C GLN A 531 -25.81 -1.65 -13.41
N GLU A 532 -25.18 -2.73 -13.83
CA GLU A 532 -25.82 -3.99 -14.23
C GLU A 532 -26.52 -4.68 -13.05
N THR A 533 -25.99 -4.55 -11.84
CA THR A 533 -26.58 -5.11 -10.60
C THR A 533 -27.59 -4.18 -9.92
N GLY A 534 -28.07 -3.15 -10.63
CA GLY A 534 -29.00 -2.18 -10.06
C GLY A 534 -28.44 -1.49 -8.82
N TRP A 535 -27.21 -0.98 -8.92
CA TRP A 535 -26.47 -0.31 -7.86
C TRP A 535 -26.15 -1.23 -6.67
N LEU A 536 -25.72 -2.47 -6.96
CA LEU A 536 -25.49 -3.54 -5.97
C LEU A 536 -26.79 -3.94 -5.21
N GLY A 537 -27.94 -3.72 -5.83
CA GLY A 537 -29.26 -4.06 -5.30
C GLY A 537 -29.73 -5.47 -5.69
N THR A 538 -29.15 -6.08 -6.73
CA THR A 538 -29.48 -7.42 -7.22
C THR A 538 -28.21 -8.20 -7.59
N MET A 539 -28.28 -9.54 -7.52
CA MET A 539 -27.22 -10.43 -8.05
C MET A 539 -27.48 -10.87 -9.50
N GLU A 540 -28.58 -10.41 -10.06
CA GLU A 540 -28.99 -10.63 -11.44
C GLU A 540 -28.80 -9.35 -12.23
N GLU A 541 -28.39 -9.48 -13.49
CA GLU A 541 -28.32 -8.35 -14.41
C GLU A 541 -29.72 -7.75 -14.59
N GLY A 542 -29.89 -6.49 -14.20
CA GLY A 542 -31.14 -5.76 -14.31
C GLY A 542 -31.50 -5.37 -15.75
N TYR A 543 -30.58 -5.54 -16.71
CA TYR A 543 -30.80 -5.22 -18.11
C TYR A 543 -31.66 -6.28 -18.79
N ARG A 544 -32.89 -5.91 -19.12
CA ARG A 544 -33.76 -6.73 -19.94
C ARG A 544 -33.45 -6.46 -21.40
N TYR A 545 -32.74 -7.36 -22.07
CA TYR A 545 -32.59 -7.31 -23.53
C TYR A 545 -33.97 -7.42 -24.18
N THR A 546 -34.49 -6.29 -24.66
CA THR A 546 -35.66 -6.25 -25.54
C THR A 546 -35.16 -6.29 -26.97
N GLU A 547 -35.29 -7.44 -27.62
CA GLU A 547 -35.06 -7.54 -29.05
C GLU A 547 -36.38 -7.19 -29.75
N ARG A 548 -36.35 -6.31 -30.77
CA ARG A 548 -37.53 -6.10 -31.61
C ARG A 548 -37.43 -7.09 -32.76
N ASP A 549 -38.49 -7.88 -32.96
CA ASP A 549 -38.63 -8.68 -34.16
C ASP A 549 -38.50 -7.75 -35.39
N PRO A 550 -37.51 -7.94 -36.27
CA PRO A 550 -37.27 -7.03 -37.38
C PRO A 550 -38.36 -7.06 -38.46
N ARG A 551 -39.30 -8.02 -38.42
CA ARG A 551 -40.44 -8.13 -39.34
C ARG A 551 -41.74 -7.61 -38.74
N THR A 552 -41.96 -7.80 -37.44
CA THR A 552 -43.22 -7.41 -36.77
C THR A 552 -43.10 -6.18 -35.87
N HIS A 553 -41.87 -5.72 -35.60
CA HIS A 553 -41.52 -4.66 -34.66
C HIS A 553 -42.02 -4.88 -33.21
N GLN A 554 -42.52 -6.07 -32.89
CA GLN A 554 -42.96 -6.41 -31.54
C GLN A 554 -41.76 -6.66 -30.62
N ILE A 555 -41.89 -6.26 -29.36
CA ILE A 555 -40.87 -6.47 -28.34
C ILE A 555 -40.88 -7.94 -27.92
N VAL A 556 -39.82 -8.67 -28.27
CA VAL A 556 -39.57 -10.03 -27.80
C VAL A 556 -38.74 -9.94 -26.52
N ARG A 557 -39.27 -10.46 -25.40
CA ARG A 557 -38.53 -10.56 -24.14
C ARG A 557 -37.67 -11.82 -24.18
N ARG A 558 -36.34 -11.69 -24.13
CA ARG A 558 -35.46 -12.82 -23.79
C ARG A 558 -35.36 -12.91 -22.27
N ALA A 559 -35.94 -13.94 -21.68
CA ALA A 559 -35.49 -14.41 -20.37
C ALA A 559 -34.12 -15.08 -20.61
N LEU A 560 -33.07 -14.58 -19.97
CA LEU A 560 -31.77 -15.26 -20.03
C LEU A 560 -31.86 -16.59 -19.26
N LEU A 561 -31.20 -17.57 -19.86
CA LEU A 561 -31.07 -19.00 -19.54
C LEU A 561 -31.29 -19.42 -18.09
N ASN A 562 -32.08 -20.49 -17.95
CA ASN A 562 -32.26 -21.25 -16.71
C ASN A 562 -30.92 -21.73 -16.12
N LYS A 563 -30.92 -21.87 -14.80
CA LYS A 563 -29.87 -22.33 -13.85
C LYS A 563 -29.15 -23.66 -14.14
N SER A 564 -29.11 -24.21 -15.34
CA SER A 564 -28.53 -25.55 -15.60
C SER A 564 -27.07 -25.58 -16.07
N ASP A 565 -26.44 -24.45 -16.40
CA ASP A 565 -25.18 -24.48 -17.17
C ASP A 565 -23.94 -23.98 -16.39
N PHE A 566 -24.01 -23.89 -15.06
CA PHE A 566 -22.82 -23.81 -14.20
C PHE A 566 -22.68 -25.13 -13.45
N GLY A 567 -22.07 -26.10 -14.13
CA GLY A 567 -21.56 -27.35 -13.56
C GLY A 567 -20.05 -27.35 -13.54
#